data_AF-Q8S533-F1
#
_entry.id   AF-Q8S533-F1
#
_cell.length_a   1.000
_cell.length_b   1.000
_cell.length_c   1.000
_cell.angle_alpha   90.00
_cell.angle_beta   90.00
_cell.angle_gamma   90.00
#
_symmetry.space_group_name_H-M   'P 1'
#
loop_
_entity.id
_entity.type
_entity.pdbx_description
1 polymer ?
#
loop_
_entity_poly.entity_id
_entity_poly.type
_entity_poly.pdbx_seq_one_letter_code
_entity_poly.pdbx_strand_id
1 'polypeptide(L)'
;MLIVVHIISITRIIFITLTHNHLHFLMFRSLSYNHKHLKFLTNPTTRVLRRNMSSSTVVTIPGPTQKNKNKIIVIMGATGSGKSKLSIDLVTRHYPFSEIINSDKIQITKGLNITTNKITVPDRRGVVHHLLGEIDPDFNFSPSHFRSIAGQRINSIINRHKLPFLVGGSNSYIYALLTNRFDPDFNPDSNPVHFISNELRYNCCFIWVDVLNPVLNEYLDKRVDEMMNSGMYEELEQFFKENRFSDPGLEPGRATGLRKAIGVPEMERYFKKSCTYEEAVREIKENTWRLAKKQMWKIQRLREAGWDLQRVDATEAFVEAMSNKKEKGIIWEKQVVEPSVKIVNRFLLD
;
A
#
# COMPACT_ATOMS: atom_id res chain seq x y z
N MET A 1 26.18 51.90 -23.17
CA MET A 1 24.88 52.46 -23.61
C MET A 1 24.04 52.67 -22.37
N LEU A 2 23.72 53.93 -22.08
CA LEU A 2 23.30 54.43 -20.77
C LEU A 2 21.77 54.36 -20.53
N ILE A 3 21.44 54.22 -19.25
CA ILE A 3 20.35 54.87 -18.48
C ILE A 3 18.90 54.37 -18.57
N VAL A 4 18.38 54.13 -17.36
CA VAL A 4 17.00 54.01 -16.87
C VAL A 4 16.33 55.39 -16.77
N VAL A 5 15.10 55.59 -17.28
CA VAL A 5 14.04 56.51 -16.77
C VAL A 5 12.71 56.06 -17.43
N HIS A 6 11.67 55.54 -16.77
CA HIS A 6 10.64 56.12 -15.89
C HIS A 6 9.54 57.00 -16.56
N ILE A 7 8.34 56.88 -15.96
CA ILE A 7 7.19 57.81 -15.88
C ILE A 7 6.00 57.71 -16.89
N ILE A 8 4.79 57.47 -16.31
CA ILE A 8 3.51 58.24 -16.40
C ILE A 8 2.24 57.38 -16.61
N SER A 9 1.34 57.56 -15.62
CA SER A 9 -0.04 57.11 -15.45
C SER A 9 -1.05 57.87 -16.33
N ILE A 10 -2.08 57.22 -16.91
CA ILE A 10 -3.36 57.84 -17.28
C ILE A 10 -4.56 56.87 -17.12
N THR A 11 -5.60 57.41 -16.50
CA THR A 11 -6.94 56.96 -16.06
C THR A 11 -7.96 56.65 -17.17
N ARG A 12 -8.94 55.74 -16.92
CA ARG A 12 -10.38 55.74 -17.35
C ARG A 12 -11.07 54.46 -16.85
N ILE A 13 -11.94 54.46 -15.83
CA ILE A 13 -13.40 54.78 -15.79
C ILE A 13 -14.24 54.02 -16.83
N ILE A 14 -14.96 52.96 -16.39
CA ILE A 14 -16.27 52.54 -16.93
C ILE A 14 -17.16 52.07 -15.76
N PHE A 15 -18.38 52.63 -15.74
CA PHE A 15 -19.52 52.41 -14.85
C PHE A 15 -20.19 51.04 -15.04
N ILE A 16 -20.67 50.41 -13.96
CA ILE A 16 -21.76 49.41 -13.99
C ILE A 16 -22.81 49.84 -12.96
N THR A 17 -24.06 49.89 -13.43
CA THR A 17 -25.26 50.36 -12.75
C THR A 17 -25.92 49.27 -11.89
N LEU A 18 -26.56 49.73 -10.81
CA LEU A 18 -27.28 49.01 -9.75
C LEU A 18 -28.58 48.33 -10.17
N THR A 19 -29.01 47.31 -9.40
CA THR A 19 -30.35 47.28 -8.79
C THR A 19 -30.31 46.76 -7.34
N HIS A 20 -31.08 47.42 -6.46
CA HIS A 20 -31.19 47.35 -4.99
C HIS A 20 -32.04 46.16 -4.46
N ASN A 21 -31.99 45.70 -3.19
CA ASN A 21 -32.40 46.32 -1.90
C ASN A 21 -31.83 45.47 -0.72
N HIS A 22 -31.11 45.96 0.30
CA HIS A 22 -31.39 46.82 1.48
C HIS A 22 -31.97 46.14 2.75
N LEU A 23 -31.13 45.96 3.79
CA LEU A 23 -31.25 46.44 5.20
C LEU A 23 -30.13 45.78 6.06
N HIS A 24 -28.97 46.39 6.35
CA HIS A 24 -28.58 47.36 7.40
C HIS A 24 -28.80 46.93 8.88
N PHE A 25 -27.72 46.65 9.63
CA PHE A 25 -27.29 47.45 10.80
C PHE A 25 -25.83 47.18 11.24
N LEU A 26 -25.19 48.24 11.75
CA LEU A 26 -23.76 48.47 12.00
C LEU A 26 -23.26 48.12 13.42
N MET A 27 -21.93 47.92 13.58
CA MET A 27 -20.99 48.71 14.42
C MET A 27 -19.70 47.88 14.69
N PHE A 28 -18.56 48.16 14.06
CA PHE A 28 -17.47 49.12 14.36
C PHE A 28 -16.44 48.73 15.46
N ARG A 29 -15.20 48.55 14.97
CA ARG A 29 -13.85 48.89 15.50
C ARG A 29 -13.25 48.21 16.75
N SER A 30 -12.14 47.49 16.48
CA SER A 30 -10.74 47.79 16.86
C SER A 30 -10.47 48.44 18.23
N LEU A 31 -9.64 47.79 19.06
CA LEU A 31 -8.26 48.22 19.36
C LEU A 31 -7.57 47.29 20.38
N SER A 32 -6.28 47.11 20.15
CA SER A 32 -5.24 46.53 21.02
C SER A 32 -5.19 47.17 22.41
N TYR A 33 -4.83 46.43 23.48
CA TYR A 33 -3.89 46.95 24.50
C TYR A 33 -3.32 45.90 25.50
N ASN A 34 -2.11 46.24 25.95
CA ASN A 34 -1.12 45.60 26.82
C ASN A 34 -1.51 45.26 28.28
N HIS A 35 -0.86 44.18 28.77
CA HIS A 35 -0.04 44.05 30.00
C HIS A 35 -0.02 45.19 31.05
N LYS A 36 -0.39 44.88 32.32
CA LYS A 36 0.44 44.91 33.57
C LYS A 36 -0.38 45.12 34.87
N HIS A 37 -0.15 44.21 35.84
CA HIS A 37 0.14 44.41 37.29
C HIS A 37 -0.69 45.35 38.21
N LEU A 38 -1.13 44.82 39.38
CA LEU A 38 -0.82 45.18 40.81
C LEU A 38 -2.03 44.85 41.73
N LYS A 39 -1.95 43.90 42.68
CA LYS A 39 -1.51 43.95 44.11
C LYS A 39 -2.66 44.01 45.15
N PHE A 40 -2.71 42.94 45.95
CA PHE A 40 -2.88 42.82 47.43
C PHE A 40 -3.92 43.62 48.22
N LEU A 41 -4.67 42.90 49.10
CA LEU A 41 -4.98 43.19 50.53
C LEU A 41 -5.65 41.91 51.14
N THR A 42 -4.95 41.08 51.92
CA THR A 42 -4.95 40.90 53.41
C THR A 42 -6.11 40.09 54.06
N ASN A 43 -5.81 38.79 54.37
CA ASN A 43 -6.05 37.98 55.61
C ASN A 43 -7.45 37.80 56.25
N PRO A 44 -7.67 36.79 57.15
CA PRO A 44 -7.10 35.43 57.29
C PRO A 44 -8.13 34.32 57.73
N THR A 45 -7.60 33.13 58.04
CA THR A 45 -8.16 31.99 58.84
C THR A 45 -9.09 30.97 58.17
N THR A 46 -8.55 29.78 57.86
CA THR A 46 -8.75 28.57 58.69
C THR A 46 -7.90 27.38 58.22
N ARG A 47 -7.57 26.56 59.20
CA ARG A 47 -6.54 25.51 59.33
C ARG A 47 -7.01 24.19 58.70
N VAL A 48 -6.27 23.60 57.75
CA VAL A 48 -6.34 22.14 57.47
C VAL A 48 -4.94 21.59 57.14
N LEU A 49 -4.71 20.39 57.67
CA LEU A 49 -3.47 19.65 57.87
C LEU A 49 -2.63 19.37 56.62
N ARG A 50 -1.30 19.52 56.78
CA ARG A 50 -0.26 18.96 55.90
C ARG A 50 -0.35 17.43 55.91
N ARG A 51 -0.53 16.83 54.74
CA ARG A 51 -0.09 15.46 54.43
C ARG A 51 0.74 15.52 53.14
N ASN A 52 1.98 15.08 53.24
CA ASN A 52 2.92 14.96 52.12
C ASN A 52 2.36 13.95 51.10
N MET A 53 2.22 14.35 49.84
CA MET A 53 2.12 13.41 48.72
C MET A 53 3.46 13.40 47.97
N SER A 54 4.04 12.20 47.92
CA SER A 54 5.26 11.84 47.22
C SER A 54 5.10 11.98 45.70
N SER A 55 6.19 12.43 45.07
CA SER A 55 6.43 12.42 43.63
C SER A 55 6.07 11.07 43.01
N SER A 56 5.02 11.05 42.18
CA SER A 56 4.68 9.90 41.35
C SER A 56 5.54 9.96 40.08
N THR A 57 6.66 9.26 40.09
CA THR A 57 7.50 9.08 38.90
C THR A 57 6.70 8.26 37.89
N VAL A 58 6.30 8.88 36.77
CA VAL A 58 5.75 8.17 35.62
C VAL A 58 6.88 7.33 35.04
N VAL A 59 6.88 6.04 35.36
CA VAL A 59 7.77 5.06 34.73
C VAL A 59 7.27 4.85 33.30
N THR A 60 7.85 5.58 32.35
CA THR A 60 7.78 5.21 30.94
C THR A 60 8.51 3.90 30.76
N ILE A 61 7.76 2.80 30.68
CA ILE A 61 8.29 1.49 30.30
C ILE A 61 8.79 1.63 28.85
N PRO A 62 10.09 1.42 28.57
CA PRO A 62 10.60 1.42 27.21
C PRO A 62 9.86 0.34 26.41
N GLY A 63 9.39 0.67 25.21
CA GLY A 63 8.85 -0.33 24.29
C GLY A 63 9.87 -1.45 24.02
N PRO A 64 9.43 -2.65 23.62
CA PRO A 64 10.34 -3.78 23.40
C PRO A 64 11.46 -3.38 22.43
N THR A 65 12.70 -3.63 22.83
CA THR A 65 13.88 -3.49 21.96
C THR A 65 13.70 -4.37 20.72
N GLN A 66 14.32 -4.00 19.59
CA GLN A 66 14.13 -4.71 18.31
C GLN A 66 14.40 -6.23 18.42
N LYS A 67 15.27 -6.66 19.34
CA LYS A 67 15.58 -8.07 19.64
C LYS A 67 14.43 -8.87 20.26
N ASN A 68 13.47 -8.22 20.92
CA ASN A 68 12.33 -8.89 21.57
C ASN A 68 11.07 -8.95 20.71
N LYS A 69 11.10 -8.37 19.50
CA LYS A 69 9.96 -8.41 18.57
C LYS A 69 9.98 -9.70 17.77
N ASN A 70 8.79 -10.24 17.52
CA ASN A 70 8.64 -11.42 16.67
C ASN A 70 9.18 -11.17 15.27
N LYS A 71 9.93 -12.14 14.74
CA LYS A 71 10.53 -12.10 13.39
C LYS A 71 9.48 -12.38 12.32
N ILE A 72 9.51 -11.61 11.24
CA ILE A 72 8.69 -11.81 10.05
C ILE A 72 9.54 -11.59 8.79
N ILE A 73 9.24 -12.34 7.73
CA ILE A 73 9.85 -12.12 6.40
C ILE A 73 8.83 -11.40 5.52
N VAL A 74 9.26 -10.38 4.80
CA VAL A 74 8.40 -9.54 3.96
C VAL A 74 8.94 -9.53 2.53
N ILE A 75 8.17 -10.03 1.57
CA ILE A 75 8.52 -10.04 0.15
C ILE A 75 7.69 -9.00 -0.59
N MET A 76 8.37 -7.95 -1.06
CA MET A 76 7.82 -6.79 -1.73
C MET A 76 8.30 -6.69 -3.19
N GLY A 77 7.61 -5.88 -3.99
CA GLY A 77 7.92 -5.71 -5.41
C GLY A 77 6.68 -5.38 -6.24
N ALA A 78 6.89 -4.87 -7.44
CA ALA A 78 5.81 -4.52 -8.38
C ALA A 78 5.00 -5.76 -8.80
N THR A 79 3.77 -5.57 -9.25
CA THR A 79 2.98 -6.63 -9.88
C THR A 79 3.79 -7.31 -10.99
N GLY A 80 3.67 -8.63 -11.11
CA GLY A 80 4.44 -9.41 -12.07
C GLY A 80 5.90 -9.70 -11.69
N SER A 81 6.49 -9.08 -10.66
CA SER A 81 7.93 -9.26 -10.35
C SER A 81 8.34 -10.63 -9.77
N GLY A 82 7.43 -11.62 -9.71
CA GLY A 82 7.76 -12.98 -9.25
C GLY A 82 7.72 -13.20 -7.73
N LYS A 83 7.15 -12.28 -6.94
CA LYS A 83 7.02 -12.40 -5.47
C LYS A 83 6.45 -13.74 -5.00
N SER A 84 5.34 -14.19 -5.58
CA SER A 84 4.68 -15.45 -5.19
C SER A 84 5.56 -16.66 -5.54
N LYS A 85 6.25 -16.62 -6.69
CA LYS A 85 7.21 -17.66 -7.07
C LYS A 85 8.34 -17.74 -6.04
N LEU A 86 8.92 -16.59 -5.67
CA LEU A 86 9.98 -16.54 -4.68
C LEU A 86 9.51 -17.06 -3.32
N SER A 87 8.32 -16.65 -2.86
CA SER A 87 7.81 -17.12 -1.56
C SER A 87 7.62 -18.63 -1.52
N ILE A 88 7.11 -19.24 -2.59
CA ILE A 88 6.97 -20.70 -2.67
C ILE A 88 8.35 -21.36 -2.71
N ASP A 89 9.27 -20.85 -3.53
CA ASP A 89 10.62 -21.40 -3.66
C ASP A 89 11.39 -21.36 -2.33
N LEU A 90 11.25 -20.29 -1.54
CA LEU A 90 11.85 -20.18 -0.20
C LEU A 90 11.19 -21.09 0.82
N VAL A 91 9.86 -21.06 0.93
CA VAL A 91 9.14 -21.84 1.95
C VAL A 91 9.26 -23.34 1.69
N THR A 92 9.15 -23.79 0.45
CA THR A 92 9.18 -25.23 0.15
C THR A 92 10.57 -25.85 0.27
N ARG A 93 11.64 -25.10 -0.03
CA ARG A 93 13.00 -25.65 -0.12
C ARG A 93 13.91 -25.29 1.04
N HIS A 94 13.67 -24.14 1.68
CA HIS A 94 14.59 -23.58 2.67
C HIS A 94 13.94 -23.34 4.04
N TYR A 95 12.63 -23.05 4.07
CA TYR A 95 11.91 -22.72 5.31
C TYR A 95 10.58 -23.49 5.45
N PRO A 96 10.60 -24.84 5.53
CA PRO A 96 9.39 -25.68 5.47
C PRO A 96 8.39 -25.46 6.61
N PHE A 97 8.82 -24.88 7.73
CA PHE A 97 7.96 -24.50 8.86
C PHE A 97 7.48 -23.04 8.76
N SER A 98 7.05 -22.63 7.56
CA SER A 98 6.59 -21.27 7.29
C SER A 98 5.19 -21.26 6.69
N GLU A 99 4.48 -20.14 6.85
CA GLU A 99 3.17 -19.92 6.24
C GLU A 99 3.13 -18.53 5.61
N ILE A 100 2.37 -18.39 4.52
CA ILE A 100 2.31 -17.16 3.73
C ILE A 100 1.05 -16.37 4.08
N ILE A 101 1.19 -15.07 4.28
CA ILE A 101 0.10 -14.11 4.42
C ILE A 101 0.11 -13.23 3.18
N ASN A 102 -0.97 -13.27 2.41
CA ASN A 102 -1.15 -12.38 1.26
C ASN A 102 -1.40 -10.94 1.74
N SER A 103 -0.72 -10.00 1.09
CA SER A 103 -0.86 -8.55 1.29
C SER A 103 -1.24 -7.81 0.02
N ASP A 104 -1.70 -8.51 -1.03
CA ASP A 104 -2.35 -7.88 -2.17
C ASP A 104 -3.84 -7.66 -1.89
N LYS A 105 -4.27 -6.38 -1.90
CA LYS A 105 -5.61 -5.93 -1.54
C LYS A 105 -6.73 -6.41 -2.47
N ILE A 106 -6.40 -6.87 -3.67
CA ILE A 106 -7.38 -7.44 -4.60
C ILE A 106 -7.44 -8.96 -4.41
N GLN A 107 -6.29 -9.59 -4.17
CA GLN A 107 -6.22 -11.05 -3.96
C GLN A 107 -6.80 -11.52 -2.62
N ILE A 108 -7.04 -10.63 -1.65
CA ILE A 108 -7.76 -11.00 -0.43
C ILE A 108 -9.20 -11.46 -0.70
N THR A 109 -9.81 -11.00 -1.79
CA THR A 109 -11.22 -11.19 -2.09
C THR A 109 -11.49 -12.48 -2.86
N LYS A 110 -12.59 -13.15 -2.53
CA LYS A 110 -13.11 -14.35 -3.23
C LYS A 110 -13.47 -14.05 -4.68
N GLY A 111 -13.26 -15.02 -5.57
CA GLY A 111 -13.57 -14.91 -7.00
C GLY A 111 -12.47 -14.24 -7.83
N LEU A 112 -12.72 -14.14 -9.13
CA LEU A 112 -11.82 -13.55 -10.13
C LEU A 112 -10.36 -14.04 -10.00
N ASN A 113 -10.15 -15.35 -9.89
CA ASN A 113 -8.85 -15.95 -9.61
C ASN A 113 -7.82 -15.64 -10.71
N ILE A 114 -8.23 -15.69 -11.99
CA ILE A 114 -7.38 -15.41 -13.15
C ILE A 114 -7.10 -13.90 -13.21
N THR A 115 -8.15 -13.08 -13.26
CA THR A 115 -8.07 -11.62 -13.34
C THR A 115 -7.21 -11.01 -12.23
N THR A 116 -7.33 -11.54 -11.01
CA THR A 116 -6.56 -11.05 -9.85
C THR A 116 -5.21 -11.74 -9.69
N ASN A 117 -4.85 -12.65 -10.61
CA ASN A 117 -3.59 -13.36 -10.68
C ASN A 117 -3.25 -14.07 -9.35
N LYS A 118 -4.25 -14.75 -8.76
CA LYS A 118 -4.03 -15.55 -7.55
C LYS A 118 -3.20 -16.78 -7.92
N ILE A 119 -2.23 -17.11 -7.07
CA ILE A 119 -1.47 -18.35 -7.25
C ILE A 119 -2.41 -19.56 -7.16
N THR A 120 -2.31 -20.46 -8.15
CA THR A 120 -3.14 -21.65 -8.27
C THR A 120 -2.90 -22.60 -7.10
N VAL A 121 -3.86 -23.46 -6.78
CA VAL A 121 -3.68 -24.44 -5.70
C VAL A 121 -2.51 -25.39 -5.97
N PRO A 122 -2.31 -25.93 -7.20
CA PRO A 122 -1.12 -26.71 -7.52
C PRO A 122 0.20 -25.95 -7.32
N ASP A 123 0.27 -24.69 -7.75
CA ASP A 123 1.51 -23.90 -7.66
C ASP A 123 1.85 -23.49 -6.22
N ARG A 124 0.91 -23.58 -5.28
CA ARG A 124 1.19 -23.39 -3.85
C ARG A 124 2.03 -24.53 -3.26
N ARG A 125 2.12 -25.70 -3.93
CA ARG A 125 2.90 -26.86 -3.47
C ARG A 125 2.62 -27.25 -2.01
N GLY A 126 1.35 -27.17 -1.60
CA GLY A 126 0.91 -27.49 -0.24
C GLY A 126 1.21 -26.43 0.83
N VAL A 127 1.83 -25.30 0.47
CA VAL A 127 2.09 -24.21 1.42
C VAL A 127 0.76 -23.56 1.86
N VAL A 128 0.61 -23.36 3.17
CA VAL A 128 -0.56 -22.70 3.75
C VAL A 128 -0.52 -21.20 3.43
N HIS A 129 -1.60 -20.70 2.84
CA HIS A 129 -1.81 -19.29 2.51
C HIS A 129 -2.96 -18.72 3.35
N HIS A 130 -2.73 -17.57 3.96
CA HIS A 130 -3.72 -16.77 4.67
C HIS A 130 -4.06 -15.52 3.86
N LEU A 131 -5.30 -15.06 3.98
CA LEU A 131 -5.85 -13.87 3.33
C LEU A 131 -5.73 -13.91 1.80
N LEU A 132 -5.88 -15.09 1.20
CA LEU A 132 -5.88 -15.28 -0.25
C LEU A 132 -7.23 -15.85 -0.69
N GLY A 133 -8.11 -14.98 -1.19
CA GLY A 133 -9.48 -15.34 -1.55
C GLY A 133 -10.37 -15.69 -0.35
N GLU A 134 -10.16 -15.05 0.80
CA GLU A 134 -10.93 -15.30 2.04
C GLU A 134 -12.07 -14.30 2.25
N ILE A 135 -11.93 -13.07 1.74
CA ILE A 135 -12.83 -11.96 2.03
C ILE A 135 -13.95 -11.89 1.01
N ASP A 136 -15.16 -11.59 1.47
CA ASP A 136 -16.32 -11.38 0.60
C ASP A 136 -16.14 -10.14 -0.29
N PRO A 137 -16.49 -10.19 -1.59
CA PRO A 137 -16.38 -9.04 -2.49
C PRO A 137 -17.20 -7.81 -2.09
N ASP A 138 -18.31 -7.97 -1.39
CA ASP A 138 -19.17 -6.86 -0.98
C ASP A 138 -18.66 -6.20 0.32
N PHE A 139 -17.71 -6.83 1.00
CA PHE A 139 -17.13 -6.29 2.22
C PHE A 139 -16.05 -5.24 1.91
N ASN A 140 -16.27 -4.01 2.39
CA ASN A 140 -15.27 -2.94 2.28
C ASN A 140 -14.08 -3.19 3.23
N PHE A 141 -13.06 -3.88 2.71
CA PHE A 141 -11.87 -4.25 3.47
C PHE A 141 -10.84 -3.12 3.47
N SER A 142 -10.63 -2.49 4.63
CA SER A 142 -9.73 -1.34 4.82
C SER A 142 -8.33 -1.78 5.27
N PRO A 143 -7.31 -0.89 5.20
CA PRO A 143 -6.01 -1.14 5.80
C PRO A 143 -6.07 -1.42 7.32
N SER A 144 -7.02 -0.81 8.03
CA SER A 144 -7.26 -1.09 9.46
C SER A 144 -7.77 -2.52 9.68
N HIS A 145 -8.70 -2.98 8.84
CA HIS A 145 -9.16 -4.38 8.84
C HIS A 145 -7.98 -5.33 8.56
N PHE A 146 -7.16 -5.01 7.56
CA PHE A 146 -5.96 -5.77 7.24
C PHE A 146 -5.00 -5.86 8.43
N ARG A 147 -4.65 -4.73 9.06
CA ARG A 147 -3.74 -4.67 10.22
C ARG A 147 -4.21 -5.57 11.36
N SER A 148 -5.51 -5.56 11.64
CA SER A 148 -6.10 -6.37 12.71
C SER A 148 -6.04 -7.86 12.36
N ILE A 149 -6.61 -8.26 11.23
CA ILE A 149 -6.77 -9.67 10.86
C ILE A 149 -5.41 -10.31 10.53
N ALA A 150 -4.57 -9.65 9.72
CA ALA A 150 -3.24 -10.16 9.41
C ALA A 150 -2.37 -10.25 10.67
N GLY A 151 -2.50 -9.31 11.62
CA GLY A 151 -1.83 -9.39 12.92
C GLY A 151 -2.25 -10.62 13.73
N GLN A 152 -3.54 -11.00 13.70
CA GLN A 152 -4.03 -12.23 14.34
C GLN A 152 -3.47 -13.49 13.64
N ARG A 153 -3.41 -13.50 12.30
CA ARG A 153 -2.80 -14.61 11.54
C ARG A 153 -1.31 -14.76 11.88
N ILE A 154 -0.57 -13.65 11.93
CA ILE A 154 0.85 -13.64 12.35
C ILE A 154 1.00 -14.25 13.75
N ASN A 155 0.20 -13.81 14.73
CA ASN A 155 0.27 -14.35 16.09
C ASN A 155 -0.05 -15.85 16.13
N SER A 156 -1.06 -16.31 15.38
CA SER A 156 -1.41 -17.74 15.29
C SER A 156 -0.31 -18.59 14.64
N ILE A 157 0.39 -18.07 13.64
CA ILE A 157 1.54 -18.73 12.99
C ILE A 157 2.69 -18.85 13.99
N ILE A 158 3.04 -17.75 14.68
CA ILE A 158 4.13 -17.72 15.66
C ILE A 158 3.84 -18.64 16.86
N ASN A 159 2.60 -18.66 17.37
CA ASN A 159 2.21 -19.54 18.47
C ASN A 159 2.29 -21.04 18.11
N ARG A 160 2.29 -21.37 16.82
CA ARG A 160 2.56 -22.72 16.30
C ARG A 160 4.04 -22.93 15.96
N HIS A 161 4.92 -22.05 16.42
CA HIS A 161 6.36 -22.05 16.18
C HIS A 161 6.74 -22.04 14.69
N LYS A 162 5.94 -21.36 13.86
CA LYS A 162 6.19 -21.20 12.43
C LYS A 162 6.62 -19.78 12.06
N LEU A 163 7.30 -19.64 10.93
CA LEU A 163 7.79 -18.35 10.43
C LEU A 163 6.76 -17.71 9.46
N PRO A 164 6.20 -16.53 9.77
CA PRO A 164 5.29 -15.84 8.87
C PRO A 164 6.03 -15.13 7.72
N PHE A 165 5.55 -15.37 6.49
CA PHE A 165 5.96 -14.66 5.28
C PHE A 165 4.83 -13.74 4.80
N LEU A 166 5.04 -12.43 4.87
CA LEU A 166 4.12 -11.45 4.28
C LEU A 166 4.49 -11.22 2.82
N VAL A 167 3.59 -11.49 1.88
CA VAL A 167 3.89 -11.45 0.43
C VAL A 167 2.82 -10.65 -0.29
N GLY A 168 3.20 -9.67 -1.13
CA GLY A 168 2.23 -8.93 -1.93
C GLY A 168 2.70 -7.55 -2.40
N GLY A 169 1.84 -6.88 -3.17
CA GLY A 169 2.17 -5.60 -3.82
C GLY A 169 1.40 -4.38 -3.28
N SER A 170 0.51 -4.55 -2.29
CA SER A 170 -0.24 -3.40 -1.75
C SER A 170 0.52 -2.76 -0.59
N ASN A 171 1.42 -1.82 -0.93
CA ASN A 171 2.25 -1.11 0.04
C ASN A 171 1.45 -0.43 1.17
N SER A 172 0.20 -0.04 0.93
CA SER A 172 -0.70 0.49 1.97
C SER A 172 -1.03 -0.54 3.05
N TYR A 173 -1.22 -1.81 2.69
CA TYR A 173 -1.49 -2.90 3.63
C TYR A 173 -0.23 -3.30 4.38
N ILE A 174 0.90 -3.36 3.68
CA ILE A 174 2.21 -3.62 4.28
C ILE A 174 2.54 -2.53 5.31
N TYR A 175 2.40 -1.25 4.95
CA TYR A 175 2.58 -0.12 5.86
C TYR A 175 1.63 -0.20 7.05
N ALA A 176 0.33 -0.42 6.81
CA ALA A 176 -0.67 -0.51 7.87
C ALA A 176 -0.40 -1.66 8.84
N LEU A 177 0.11 -2.81 8.39
CA LEU A 177 0.43 -3.94 9.26
C LEU A 177 1.73 -3.74 10.04
N LEU A 178 2.76 -3.21 9.39
CA LEU A 178 4.13 -3.24 9.90
C LEU A 178 4.52 -2.03 10.71
N THR A 179 3.87 -0.88 10.54
CA THR A 179 4.16 0.29 11.39
C THR A 179 3.78 0.03 12.85
N ASN A 180 4.59 0.53 13.77
CA ASN A 180 4.36 0.38 15.20
C ASN A 180 3.02 1.04 15.60
N ARG A 181 2.83 2.30 15.20
CA ARG A 181 1.57 3.03 15.32
C ARG A 181 1.02 3.30 13.93
N PHE A 182 -0.20 2.85 13.68
CA PHE A 182 -0.89 3.06 12.41
C PHE A 182 -1.99 4.10 12.58
N ASP A 183 -1.95 5.12 11.76
CA ASP A 183 -2.99 6.14 11.64
C ASP A 183 -3.79 5.87 10.35
N PRO A 184 -5.10 5.55 10.45
CA PRO A 184 -5.97 5.31 9.29
C PRO A 184 -6.10 6.51 8.35
N ASP A 185 -5.94 7.74 8.86
CA ASP A 185 -6.07 8.98 8.09
C ASP A 185 -4.75 9.39 7.41
N PHE A 186 -3.64 8.74 7.81
CA PHE A 186 -2.33 8.98 7.21
C PHE A 186 -2.14 8.19 5.91
N ASN A 187 -1.83 8.92 4.83
CA ASN A 187 -1.45 8.32 3.54
C ASN A 187 0.04 8.51 3.24
N PRO A 188 0.88 7.44 3.26
CA PRO A 188 2.31 7.52 2.92
C PRO A 188 2.60 8.00 1.49
N ASP A 189 1.63 7.84 0.59
CA ASP A 189 1.77 8.26 -0.80
C ASP A 189 1.65 9.77 -0.98
N SER A 190 0.86 10.44 -0.13
CA SER A 190 0.57 11.88 -0.28
C SER A 190 1.39 12.77 0.64
N ASN A 191 1.97 12.21 1.70
CA ASN A 191 2.73 12.94 2.70
C ASN A 191 4.23 12.87 2.42
N PRO A 192 5.03 13.92 2.74
CA PRO A 192 6.49 13.90 2.62
C PRO A 192 7.15 12.68 3.30
N VAL A 193 8.27 12.22 2.74
CA VAL A 193 8.96 10.99 3.17
C VAL A 193 9.33 10.99 4.66
N HIS A 194 9.72 12.14 5.21
CA HIS A 194 10.11 12.25 6.63
C HIS A 194 8.94 12.06 7.62
N PHE A 195 7.68 12.07 7.16
CA PHE A 195 6.53 11.71 7.99
C PHE A 195 6.19 10.22 7.93
N ILE A 196 6.80 9.46 7.03
CA ILE A 196 6.58 8.02 6.91
C ILE A 196 7.30 7.33 8.07
N SER A 197 6.56 6.65 8.94
CA SER A 197 7.14 5.95 10.09
C SER A 197 8.06 4.81 9.64
N ASN A 198 9.26 4.75 10.24
CA ASN A 198 10.18 3.62 10.14
C ASN A 198 10.20 2.75 11.39
N GLU A 199 9.47 3.13 12.45
CA GLU A 199 9.28 2.26 13.61
C GLU A 199 8.36 1.10 13.25
N LEU A 200 8.87 -0.13 13.39
CA LEU A 200 8.16 -1.34 13.02
C LEU A 200 7.56 -2.06 14.23
N ARG A 201 6.36 -2.63 14.06
CA ARG A 201 5.64 -3.48 15.01
C ARG A 201 6.33 -4.82 15.23
N TYR A 202 7.07 -5.31 14.23
CA TYR A 202 7.74 -6.60 14.20
C TYR A 202 9.24 -6.41 13.91
N ASN A 203 10.03 -7.47 14.11
CA ASN A 203 11.38 -7.53 13.56
C ASN A 203 11.27 -8.03 12.11
N CYS A 204 11.51 -7.16 11.13
CA CYS A 204 11.17 -7.43 9.73
C CYS A 204 12.44 -7.64 8.89
N CYS A 205 12.45 -8.70 8.08
CA CYS A 205 13.39 -8.87 6.98
C CYS A 205 12.69 -8.53 5.66
N PHE A 206 13.09 -7.44 5.02
CA PHE A 206 12.50 -7.02 3.75
C PHE A 206 13.32 -7.52 2.58
N ILE A 207 12.69 -8.30 1.71
CA ILE A 207 13.20 -8.67 0.40
C ILE A 207 12.40 -7.89 -0.64
N TRP A 208 13.07 -7.02 -1.38
CA TRP A 208 12.47 -6.29 -2.51
C TRP A 208 12.92 -6.93 -3.82
N VAL A 209 11.99 -7.65 -4.47
CA VAL A 209 12.21 -8.20 -5.82
C VAL A 209 11.98 -7.11 -6.84
N ASP A 210 13.06 -6.68 -7.48
CA ASP A 210 13.12 -5.59 -8.45
C ASP A 210 13.35 -6.12 -9.87
N VAL A 211 12.76 -5.45 -10.86
CA VAL A 211 12.90 -5.78 -12.29
C VAL A 211 12.93 -4.47 -13.06
N LEU A 212 13.86 -4.31 -13.99
CA LEU A 212 13.91 -3.11 -14.83
C LEU A 212 12.59 -2.89 -15.58
N ASN A 213 12.08 -1.65 -15.55
CA ASN A 213 10.76 -1.30 -16.10
C ASN A 213 10.54 -1.77 -17.56
N PRO A 214 11.49 -1.62 -18.51
CA PRO A 214 11.27 -2.09 -19.88
C PRO A 214 11.02 -3.61 -19.95
N VAL A 215 11.83 -4.38 -19.22
CA VAL A 215 11.73 -5.85 -19.15
C VAL A 215 10.44 -6.26 -18.44
N LEU A 216 10.10 -5.58 -17.35
CA LEU A 216 8.86 -5.86 -16.61
C LEU A 216 7.62 -5.56 -17.45
N ASN A 217 7.60 -4.47 -18.21
CA ASN A 217 6.46 -4.10 -19.04
C ASN A 217 6.21 -5.14 -20.15
N GLU A 218 7.27 -5.60 -20.82
CA GLU A 218 7.17 -6.67 -21.83
C GLU A 218 6.63 -7.97 -21.22
N TYR A 219 7.12 -8.35 -20.04
CA TYR A 219 6.60 -9.50 -19.32
C TYR A 219 5.12 -9.32 -18.93
N LEU A 220 4.74 -8.13 -18.48
CA LEU A 220 3.37 -7.83 -18.06
C LEU A 220 2.39 -7.92 -19.25
N ASP A 221 2.81 -7.50 -20.44
CA ASP A 221 2.00 -7.66 -21.66
C ASP A 221 1.74 -9.11 -21.97
N LYS A 222 2.81 -9.91 -22.03
CA LYS A 222 2.73 -11.35 -22.27
C LYS A 222 1.85 -12.02 -21.22
N ARG A 223 1.99 -11.63 -19.95
CA ARG A 223 1.18 -12.17 -18.86
C ARG A 223 -0.30 -11.82 -19.03
N VAL A 224 -0.64 -10.61 -19.46
CA VAL A 224 -2.04 -10.25 -19.76
C VAL A 224 -2.57 -11.11 -20.91
N ASP A 225 -1.79 -11.32 -21.97
CA ASP A 225 -2.19 -12.19 -23.08
C ASP A 225 -2.42 -13.64 -22.61
N GLU A 226 -1.52 -14.17 -21.77
CA GLU A 226 -1.68 -15.49 -21.14
C GLU A 226 -2.92 -15.56 -20.23
N MET A 227 -3.23 -14.49 -19.50
CA MET A 227 -4.45 -14.40 -18.68
C MET A 227 -5.70 -14.43 -19.55
N MET A 228 -5.73 -13.68 -20.66
CA MET A 228 -6.85 -13.72 -21.62
C MET A 228 -7.02 -15.14 -22.19
N ASN A 229 -5.92 -15.76 -22.63
CA ASN A 229 -5.93 -17.11 -23.20
C ASN A 229 -6.30 -18.22 -22.18
N SER A 230 -6.12 -17.98 -20.89
CA SER A 230 -6.41 -18.94 -19.82
C SER A 230 -7.81 -18.80 -19.23
N GLY A 231 -8.64 -17.92 -19.77
CA GLY A 231 -10.06 -17.82 -19.40
C GLY A 231 -10.44 -16.54 -18.67
N MET A 232 -9.59 -15.49 -18.67
CA MET A 232 -9.92 -14.22 -18.02
C MET A 232 -11.17 -13.56 -18.62
N TYR A 233 -11.37 -13.70 -19.94
CA TYR A 233 -12.55 -13.15 -20.61
C TYR A 233 -13.84 -13.77 -20.05
N GLU A 234 -13.89 -15.11 -20.03
CA GLU A 234 -15.03 -15.90 -19.57
C GLU A 234 -15.30 -15.65 -18.08
N GLU A 235 -14.22 -15.59 -17.28
CA GLU A 235 -14.30 -15.26 -15.86
C GLU A 235 -14.96 -13.90 -15.62
N LEU A 236 -14.56 -12.89 -16.41
CA LEU A 236 -15.14 -11.55 -16.32
C LEU A 236 -16.56 -11.50 -16.87
N GLU A 237 -16.83 -12.16 -17.99
CA GLU A 237 -18.16 -12.22 -18.58
C GLU A 237 -19.17 -12.84 -17.60
N GLN A 238 -18.78 -13.95 -16.95
CA GLN A 238 -19.57 -14.57 -15.89
C GLN A 238 -19.78 -13.62 -14.70
N PHE A 239 -18.71 -12.98 -14.22
CA PHE A 239 -18.78 -12.02 -13.13
C PHE A 239 -19.79 -10.88 -13.42
N PHE A 240 -19.86 -10.38 -14.65
CA PHE A 240 -20.82 -9.33 -15.00
C PHE A 240 -22.26 -9.84 -15.20
N LYS A 241 -22.43 -11.07 -15.70
CA LYS A 241 -23.75 -11.73 -15.80
C LYS A 241 -24.37 -11.92 -14.43
N GLU A 242 -23.60 -12.40 -13.46
CA GLU A 242 -24.05 -12.67 -12.09
C GLU A 242 -24.32 -11.38 -11.30
N ASN A 243 -23.48 -10.35 -11.48
CA ASN A 243 -23.58 -9.08 -10.75
C ASN A 243 -24.36 -7.97 -11.50
N ARG A 244 -25.21 -8.37 -12.47
CA ARG A 244 -26.16 -7.56 -13.26
C ARG A 244 -25.70 -6.14 -13.66
N PHE A 245 -24.47 -5.92 -14.14
CA PHE A 245 -23.97 -4.62 -14.68
C PHE A 245 -24.29 -3.30 -13.92
N SER A 246 -24.91 -3.37 -12.74
CA SER A 246 -25.63 -2.28 -12.10
C SER A 246 -25.84 -2.67 -10.64
N ASP A 247 -25.10 -2.03 -9.75
CA ASP A 247 -25.77 -1.52 -8.57
C ASP A 247 -26.37 -0.17 -9.03
N PRO A 248 -27.70 -0.06 -9.22
CA PRO A 248 -28.33 1.18 -9.65
C PRO A 248 -28.21 2.21 -8.52
N GLY A 249 -27.03 2.80 -8.37
CA GLY A 249 -26.73 3.77 -7.30
C GLY A 249 -25.26 4.05 -7.01
N LEU A 250 -24.31 3.27 -7.56
CA LEU A 250 -22.88 3.55 -7.31
C LEU A 250 -22.31 4.53 -8.35
N GLU A 251 -22.15 5.79 -7.92
CA GLU A 251 -21.44 6.84 -8.66
C GLU A 251 -20.10 6.36 -9.24
N PRO A 252 -19.75 6.76 -10.49
CA PRO A 252 -18.43 6.53 -11.08
C PRO A 252 -17.33 7.04 -10.13
N GLY A 253 -16.49 6.14 -9.62
CA GLY A 253 -15.40 6.47 -8.67
C GLY A 253 -15.50 5.81 -7.29
N ARG A 254 -16.61 5.15 -6.97
CA ARG A 254 -16.79 4.39 -5.70
C ARG A 254 -16.60 2.88 -5.81
N ALA A 255 -16.02 2.37 -6.89
CA ALA A 255 -15.73 0.93 -7.01
C ALA A 255 -15.01 0.41 -5.75
N THR A 256 -15.54 -0.63 -5.12
CA THR A 256 -14.98 -1.31 -3.94
C THR A 256 -14.58 -2.74 -4.29
N GLY A 257 -13.69 -3.33 -3.49
CA GLY A 257 -13.29 -4.73 -3.64
C GLY A 257 -12.82 -5.10 -5.05
N LEU A 258 -13.40 -6.16 -5.60
CA LEU A 258 -13.06 -6.69 -6.93
C LEU A 258 -13.36 -5.74 -8.09
N ARG A 259 -14.31 -4.80 -7.94
CA ARG A 259 -14.61 -3.81 -8.99
C ARG A 259 -13.42 -2.90 -9.30
N LYS A 260 -12.42 -2.83 -8.41
CA LYS A 260 -11.16 -2.10 -8.60
C LYS A 260 -10.06 -2.92 -9.30
N ALA A 261 -10.28 -4.22 -9.53
CA ALA A 261 -9.28 -5.06 -10.18
C ALA A 261 -9.08 -4.60 -11.63
N ILE A 262 -7.81 -4.45 -12.04
CA ILE A 262 -7.48 -4.19 -13.45
C ILE A 262 -7.99 -5.37 -14.28
N GLY A 263 -8.71 -5.08 -15.36
CA GLY A 263 -9.50 -6.04 -16.11
C GLY A 263 -10.99 -5.79 -15.98
N VAL A 264 -11.47 -5.48 -14.77
CA VAL A 264 -12.92 -5.33 -14.52
C VAL A 264 -13.45 -4.04 -15.19
N PRO A 265 -12.96 -2.82 -14.88
CA PRO A 265 -13.47 -1.61 -15.54
C PRO A 265 -13.29 -1.60 -17.06
N GLU A 266 -12.17 -2.15 -17.55
CA GLU A 266 -11.84 -2.20 -18.97
C GLU A 266 -12.80 -3.12 -19.74
N MET A 267 -13.04 -4.33 -19.21
CA MET A 267 -13.98 -5.26 -19.83
C MET A 267 -15.44 -4.83 -19.65
N GLU A 268 -15.78 -4.14 -18.55
CA GLU A 268 -17.12 -3.57 -18.39
C GLU A 268 -17.51 -2.66 -19.55
N ARG A 269 -16.58 -1.80 -19.98
CA ARG A 269 -16.78 -0.92 -21.14
C ARG A 269 -16.98 -1.70 -22.44
N TYR A 270 -16.18 -2.75 -22.64
CA TYR A 270 -16.34 -3.63 -23.79
C TYR A 270 -17.73 -4.29 -23.79
N PHE A 271 -18.16 -4.86 -22.66
CA PHE A 271 -19.47 -5.49 -22.53
C PHE A 271 -20.64 -4.51 -22.70
N LYS A 272 -20.44 -3.24 -22.31
CA LYS A 272 -21.38 -2.13 -22.57
C LYS A 272 -21.30 -1.57 -24.00
N LYS A 273 -20.48 -2.16 -24.87
CA LYS A 273 -20.25 -1.75 -26.27
C LYS A 273 -19.72 -0.32 -26.43
N SER A 274 -19.00 0.19 -25.42
CA SER A 274 -18.42 1.54 -25.45
C SER A 274 -16.96 1.58 -25.95
N CYS A 275 -16.33 0.43 -26.18
CA CYS A 275 -15.01 0.29 -26.80
C CYS A 275 -14.91 -1.08 -27.50
N THR A 276 -13.88 -1.29 -28.34
CA THR A 276 -13.58 -2.62 -28.90
C THR A 276 -12.91 -3.53 -27.89
N TYR A 277 -12.83 -4.83 -28.21
CA TYR A 277 -12.13 -5.81 -27.37
C TYR A 277 -10.63 -5.49 -27.30
N GLU A 278 -10.03 -5.16 -28.43
CA GLU A 278 -8.61 -4.82 -28.57
C GLU A 278 -8.28 -3.56 -27.75
N GLU A 279 -9.17 -2.58 -27.76
CA GLU A 279 -9.04 -1.37 -26.94
C GLU A 279 -9.08 -1.68 -25.44
N ALA A 280 -10.01 -2.54 -25.00
CA ALA A 280 -10.08 -2.96 -23.60
C ALA A 280 -8.81 -3.73 -23.17
N VAL A 281 -8.34 -4.68 -23.97
CA VAL A 281 -7.11 -5.45 -23.67
C VAL A 281 -5.88 -4.54 -23.64
N ARG A 282 -5.77 -3.58 -24.57
CA ARG A 282 -4.70 -2.58 -24.56
C ARG A 282 -4.72 -1.75 -23.27
N GLU A 283 -5.89 -1.33 -22.81
CA GLU A 283 -6.02 -0.57 -21.56
C GLU A 283 -5.67 -1.40 -20.32
N ILE A 284 -6.00 -2.70 -20.29
CA ILE A 284 -5.58 -3.61 -19.23
C ILE A 284 -4.05 -3.63 -19.11
N LYS A 285 -3.35 -3.75 -20.25
CA LYS A 285 -1.88 -3.71 -20.30
C LYS A 285 -1.33 -2.38 -19.78
N GLU A 286 -1.83 -1.26 -20.32
CA GLU A 286 -1.39 0.09 -19.91
C GLU A 286 -1.63 0.37 -18.42
N ASN A 287 -2.80 0.00 -17.90
CA ASN A 287 -3.12 0.18 -16.48
C ASN A 287 -2.27 -0.73 -15.59
N THR A 288 -1.92 -1.93 -16.07
CA THR A 288 -0.99 -2.84 -15.38
C THR A 288 0.41 -2.23 -15.29
N TRP A 289 0.92 -1.61 -16.36
CA TRP A 289 2.20 -0.88 -16.33
C TRP A 289 2.16 0.31 -15.35
N ARG A 290 1.08 1.10 -15.40
CA ARG A 290 0.88 2.24 -14.48
C ARG A 290 0.88 1.78 -13.02
N LEU A 291 0.23 0.65 -12.73
CA LEU A 291 0.25 0.04 -11.41
C LEU A 291 1.67 -0.37 -10.99
N ALA A 292 2.41 -1.08 -11.86
CA ALA A 292 3.78 -1.52 -11.59
C ALA A 292 4.69 -0.32 -11.28
N LYS A 293 4.69 0.70 -12.14
CA LYS A 293 5.45 1.95 -11.95
C LYS A 293 5.08 2.65 -10.64
N LYS A 294 3.78 2.73 -10.32
CA LYS A 294 3.30 3.32 -9.06
C LYS A 294 3.76 2.52 -7.85
N GLN A 295 3.76 1.18 -7.91
CA GLN A 295 4.24 0.33 -6.82
C GLN A 295 5.74 0.50 -6.57
N MET A 296 6.55 0.58 -7.63
CA MET A 296 7.99 0.87 -7.52
C MET A 296 8.26 2.21 -6.88
N TRP A 297 7.56 3.26 -7.33
CA TRP A 297 7.65 4.58 -6.72
C TRP A 297 7.33 4.56 -5.22
N LYS A 298 6.28 3.83 -4.80
CA LYS A 298 5.94 3.69 -3.37
C LYS A 298 6.99 2.93 -2.56
N ILE A 299 7.56 1.86 -3.12
CA ILE A 299 8.61 1.07 -2.47
C ILE A 299 9.85 1.93 -2.25
N GLN A 300 10.23 2.73 -3.25
CA GLN A 300 11.35 3.66 -3.15
C GLN A 300 11.13 4.70 -2.03
N ARG A 301 9.91 5.20 -1.84
CA ARG A 301 9.59 6.10 -0.71
C ARG A 301 9.74 5.43 0.66
N LEU A 302 9.34 4.17 0.81
CA LEU A 302 9.52 3.42 2.06
C LEU A 302 11.02 3.24 2.37
N ARG A 303 11.82 2.95 1.34
CA ARG A 303 13.28 2.88 1.46
C ARG A 303 13.88 4.22 1.90
N GLU A 304 13.48 5.31 1.26
CA GLU A 304 13.93 6.68 1.61
C GLU A 304 13.48 7.09 3.03
N ALA A 305 12.37 6.55 3.53
CA ALA A 305 11.93 6.73 4.91
C ALA A 305 12.77 5.94 5.94
N GLY A 306 13.73 5.13 5.48
CA GLY A 306 14.64 4.36 6.34
C GLY A 306 14.25 2.90 6.56
N TRP A 307 13.33 2.35 5.76
CA TRP A 307 13.10 0.91 5.77
C TRP A 307 14.28 0.18 5.10
N ASP A 308 14.87 -0.79 5.80
CA ASP A 308 16.03 -1.56 5.32
C ASP A 308 15.61 -2.62 4.28
N LEU A 309 15.37 -2.18 3.05
CA LEU A 309 14.94 -3.04 1.95
C LEU A 309 16.14 -3.69 1.26
N GLN A 310 16.26 -5.02 1.39
CA GLN A 310 17.29 -5.80 0.70
C GLN A 310 16.83 -6.06 -0.74
N ARG A 311 17.41 -5.33 -1.70
CA ARG A 311 17.05 -5.43 -3.12
C ARG A 311 17.62 -6.71 -3.73
N VAL A 312 16.78 -7.44 -4.44
CA VAL A 312 17.10 -8.62 -5.24
C VAL A 312 16.67 -8.34 -6.68
N ASP A 313 17.65 -8.26 -7.58
CA ASP A 313 17.40 -7.96 -9.00
C ASP A 313 17.04 -9.24 -9.76
N ALA A 314 15.82 -9.29 -10.28
CA ALA A 314 15.31 -10.41 -11.05
C ALA A 314 15.34 -10.15 -12.57
N THR A 315 15.89 -9.02 -13.03
CA THR A 315 15.81 -8.59 -14.45
C THR A 315 16.27 -9.66 -15.43
N GLU A 316 17.46 -10.21 -15.25
CA GLU A 316 17.99 -11.24 -16.16
C GLU A 316 17.18 -12.54 -16.11
N ALA A 317 16.59 -12.87 -14.96
CA ALA A 317 15.71 -14.03 -14.85
C ALA A 317 14.43 -13.84 -15.67
N PHE A 318 13.93 -12.61 -15.78
CA PHE A 318 12.78 -12.29 -16.63
C PHE A 318 13.16 -12.28 -18.12
N VAL A 319 14.34 -11.77 -18.48
CA VAL A 319 14.87 -11.88 -19.84
C VAL A 319 14.99 -13.37 -20.25
N GLU A 320 15.50 -14.22 -19.36
CA GLU A 320 15.55 -15.67 -19.58
C GLU A 320 14.16 -16.28 -19.75
N ALA A 321 13.23 -15.94 -18.86
CA ALA A 321 11.86 -16.47 -18.88
C ALA A 321 11.12 -16.13 -20.18
N MET A 322 11.35 -14.94 -20.74
CA MET A 322 10.79 -14.48 -22.00
C MET A 322 11.48 -15.08 -23.23
N SER A 323 12.70 -15.59 -23.09
CA SER A 323 13.43 -16.23 -24.18
C SER A 323 12.87 -17.63 -24.57
N ASN A 324 13.20 -18.07 -25.79
CA ASN A 324 12.84 -19.39 -26.32
C ASN A 324 13.79 -20.53 -25.87
N LYS A 325 14.64 -20.30 -24.87
CA LYS A 325 15.59 -21.31 -24.37
C LYS A 325 14.85 -22.47 -23.68
N LYS A 326 15.35 -23.70 -23.88
CA LYS A 326 14.77 -24.94 -23.31
C LYS A 326 15.00 -25.07 -21.80
N GLU A 327 16.17 -24.67 -21.31
CA GLU A 327 16.47 -24.62 -19.88
C GLU A 327 16.13 -23.24 -19.35
N LYS A 328 15.22 -23.17 -18.39
CA LYS A 328 14.76 -21.93 -17.74
C LYS A 328 14.91 -22.07 -16.23
N GLY A 329 15.25 -20.98 -15.55
CA GLY A 329 15.24 -20.89 -14.09
C GLY A 329 16.61 -21.01 -13.43
N ILE A 330 17.68 -21.26 -14.20
CA ILE A 330 19.06 -21.22 -13.66
C ILE A 330 19.38 -19.80 -13.19
N ILE A 331 19.00 -18.78 -13.96
CA ILE A 331 19.26 -17.39 -13.59
C ILE A 331 18.38 -16.99 -12.40
N TRP A 332 17.12 -17.41 -12.37
CA TRP A 332 16.23 -17.20 -11.21
C TRP A 332 16.83 -17.78 -9.93
N GLU A 333 17.35 -18.99 -9.96
CA GLU A 333 17.95 -19.62 -8.79
C GLU A 333 19.15 -18.83 -8.28
N LYS A 334 20.10 -18.53 -9.17
CA LYS A 334 21.36 -17.85 -8.82
C LYS A 334 21.19 -16.39 -8.41
N GLN A 335 20.30 -15.66 -9.08
CA GLN A 335 20.17 -14.20 -8.89
C GLN A 335 19.03 -13.81 -7.97
N VAL A 336 18.03 -14.68 -7.77
CA VAL A 336 16.86 -14.35 -6.95
C VAL A 336 16.78 -15.23 -5.70
N VAL A 337 16.81 -16.55 -5.85
CA VAL A 337 16.62 -17.47 -4.71
C VAL A 337 17.83 -17.47 -3.79
N GLU A 338 19.03 -17.76 -4.30
CA GLU A 338 20.24 -17.85 -3.48
C GLU A 338 20.53 -16.57 -2.68
N PRO A 339 20.44 -15.35 -3.26
CA PRO A 339 20.63 -14.12 -2.48
C PRO A 339 19.54 -13.94 -1.42
N SER A 340 18.29 -14.28 -1.73
CA SER A 340 17.18 -14.22 -0.78
C SER A 340 17.39 -15.15 0.42
N VAL A 341 17.88 -16.37 0.18
CA VAL A 341 18.22 -17.33 1.24
C VAL A 341 19.34 -16.78 2.12
N LYS A 342 20.39 -16.18 1.53
CA LYS A 342 21.49 -15.55 2.29
C LYS A 342 20.99 -14.41 3.19
N ILE A 343 20.10 -13.56 2.66
CA ILE A 343 19.47 -12.46 3.40
C ILE A 343 18.67 -13.00 4.59
N VAL A 344 17.77 -13.96 4.35
CA VAL A 344 16.91 -14.52 5.40
C VAL A 344 17.74 -15.27 6.44
N ASN A 345 18.74 -16.06 6.04
CA ASN A 345 19.58 -16.79 6.98
C ASN A 345 20.33 -15.84 7.92
N ARG A 346 20.92 -14.76 7.39
CA ARG A 346 21.56 -13.73 8.23
C ARG A 346 20.58 -13.15 9.25
N PHE A 347 19.41 -12.74 8.78
CA PHE A 347 18.37 -12.19 9.63
C PHE A 347 17.86 -13.16 10.71
N LEU A 348 17.77 -14.46 10.41
CA LEU A 348 17.31 -15.46 11.38
C LEU A 348 18.36 -15.75 12.46
N LEU A 349 19.65 -15.57 12.18
CA LEU A 349 20.74 -15.76 13.13
C LEU A 349 20.92 -14.60 14.12
N ASP A 350 20.61 -13.37 13.70
CA ASP A 350 20.74 -12.13 14.52
C ASP A 350 19.68 -11.99 15.63
#